data_AF-A0A4R2PGQ5-F1
#
_entry.id   AF-A0A4R2PGQ5-F1
#
_cell.length_a   1.000
_cell.length_b   1.000
_cell.length_c   1.000
_cell.angle_alpha   90.00
_cell.angle_beta   90.00
_cell.angle_gamma   90.00
#
_symmetry.space_group_name_H-M   'P 1'
#
loop_
_entity.id
_entity.type
_entity.pdbx_description
1 polymer ?
#
loop_
_entity_poly.entity_id
_entity_poly.type
_entity_poly.pdbx_seq_one_letter_code
_entity_poly.pdbx_strand_id
1 'polypeptide(L)'
;MAQANDRYLDAAKQDYDRLKGEVQSLKQSITNPDGPDSQLLDTAWADLEDQWQRLQAVGETASEEVQQSFDQGRERLRRVIDSYRQG
;
A
#
# COMPACT_ATOMS: atom_id res chain seq x y z
N MET A 1 -16.76 12.91 -16.08
CA MET A 1 -15.52 12.16 -15.76
C MET A 1 -15.11 12.26 -14.28
N ALA A 2 -15.59 13.23 -13.48
CA ALA A 2 -15.25 13.34 -12.05
C ALA A 2 -15.69 12.14 -11.17
N GLN A 3 -16.89 11.58 -11.40
CA GLN A 3 -17.46 10.53 -10.54
C GLN A 3 -16.69 9.20 -10.50
N ALA A 4 -15.84 8.92 -11.49
CA ALA A 4 -15.04 7.69 -11.51
C ALA A 4 -13.82 7.79 -10.59
N ASN A 5 -13.21 8.98 -10.51
CA ASN A 5 -12.01 9.20 -9.71
C ASN A 5 -12.32 9.26 -8.21
N ASP A 6 -13.48 9.81 -7.81
CA ASP A 6 -13.96 9.74 -6.42
C ASP A 6 -14.02 8.31 -5.89
N ARG A 7 -14.66 7.41 -6.66
CA ARG A 7 -14.82 6.01 -6.26
C ARG A 7 -13.47 5.29 -6.18
N TYR A 8 -12.54 5.64 -7.06
CA TYR A 8 -11.19 5.10 -7.01
C TYR A 8 -10.46 5.56 -5.75
N LEU A 9 -10.52 6.85 -5.42
CA LEU A 9 -9.85 7.39 -4.23
C LEU A 9 -10.40 6.74 -2.94
N ASP A 10 -11.72 6.57 -2.84
CA ASP A 10 -12.36 5.87 -1.72
C ASP A 10 -11.93 4.40 -1.63
N ALA A 11 -11.88 3.69 -2.77
CA ALA A 11 -11.43 2.30 -2.81
C ALA A 11 -9.94 2.17 -2.43
N ALA A 12 -9.10 3.04 -2.97
CA ALA A 12 -7.67 3.10 -2.68
C ALA A 12 -7.43 3.41 -1.19
N LYS A 13 -8.22 4.31 -0.61
CA LYS A 13 -8.17 4.61 0.83
C LYS A 13 -8.48 3.39 1.68
N GLN A 14 -9.58 2.70 1.37
CA GLN A 14 -9.99 1.49 2.10
C GLN A 14 -8.92 0.40 2.00
N ASP A 15 -8.32 0.20 0.82
CA ASP A 15 -7.23 -0.75 0.64
C ASP A 15 -5.98 -0.34 1.43
N TYR A 16 -5.60 0.95 1.41
CA TYR A 16 -4.47 1.46 2.16
C TYR A 16 -4.66 1.24 3.67
N ASP A 17 -5.83 1.61 4.23
CA ASP A 17 -6.13 1.41 5.65
C ASP A 17 -6.14 -0.08 6.03
N ARG A 18 -6.67 -0.95 5.15
CA ARG A 18 -6.63 -2.40 5.36
C ARG A 18 -5.20 -2.92 5.39
N LEU A 19 -4.39 -2.57 4.38
CA LEU A 19 -3.00 -3.00 4.28
C LEU A 19 -2.17 -2.47 5.44
N LYS A 20 -2.43 -1.24 5.90
CA LYS A 20 -1.81 -0.67 7.09
C LYS A 20 -2.01 -1.56 8.31
N GLY A 21 -3.25 -2.00 8.54
CA GLY A 21 -3.57 -2.91 9.64
C GLY A 21 -2.85 -4.26 9.49
N GLU A 22 -2.78 -4.80 8.28
CA GLU A 22 -2.06 -6.05 7.99
C GLU A 22 -0.55 -5.90 8.23
N VAL A 23 0.07 -4.81 7.77
CA VAL A 23 1.49 -4.50 8.01
C VAL A 23 1.78 -4.33 9.49
N GLN A 24 0.96 -3.58 10.23
CA GLN A 24 1.16 -3.41 11.68
C GLN A 24 1.05 -4.75 12.42
N SER A 25 0.08 -5.58 12.06
CA SER A 25 -0.08 -6.91 12.66
C SER A 25 1.09 -7.84 12.34
N LEU A 26 1.59 -7.78 11.09
CA LEU A 26 2.79 -8.52 10.69
C LEU A 26 4.03 -8.03 11.43
N LYS A 27 4.26 -6.72 11.51
CA LYS A 27 5.34 -6.13 12.30
C LYS A 27 5.35 -6.58 13.76
N GLN A 28 4.16 -6.74 14.36
CA GLN A 28 4.04 -7.27 15.71
C GLN A 28 4.32 -8.78 15.78
N SER A 29 4.02 -9.52 14.72
CA SER A 29 4.27 -10.97 14.63
C SER A 29 5.73 -11.29 14.27
N ILE A 30 6.41 -10.38 13.57
CA ILE A 30 7.83 -10.49 13.22
C ILE A 30 8.65 -10.44 14.50
N THR A 31 9.21 -11.59 14.86
CA THR A 31 10.05 -11.71 16.05
C THR A 31 11.41 -11.04 15.87
N ASN A 32 11.89 -10.90 14.62
CA ASN A 32 13.16 -10.25 14.30
C ASN A 32 12.95 -9.04 13.36
N PRO A 33 12.76 -7.82 13.90
CA PRO A 33 12.48 -6.63 13.12
C PRO A 33 13.65 -6.15 12.25
N ASP A 34 14.87 -6.65 12.49
CA ASP A 34 16.06 -6.39 11.66
C ASP A 34 16.29 -7.46 10.58
N GLY A 35 15.37 -8.41 10.44
CA GLY A 35 15.42 -9.43 9.40
C GLY A 35 15.20 -8.86 7.99
N PRO A 36 15.70 -9.55 6.95
CA PRO A 36 15.54 -9.13 5.55
C PRO A 36 14.06 -9.00 5.17
N ASP A 37 13.21 -9.84 5.74
CA ASP A 37 11.77 -9.76 5.50
C ASP A 37 11.22 -8.43 6.02
N SER A 38 11.62 -8.00 7.22
CA SER A 38 11.08 -6.80 7.89
C SER A 38 11.43 -5.55 7.09
N GLN A 39 12.65 -5.51 6.58
CA GLN A 39 13.11 -4.47 5.66
C GLN A 39 12.32 -4.46 4.35
N LEU A 40 11.97 -5.63 3.81
CA LEU A 40 11.13 -5.71 2.60
C LEU A 40 9.71 -5.20 2.87
N LEU A 41 9.12 -5.54 4.02
CA LEU A 41 7.81 -5.03 4.43
C LEU A 41 7.82 -3.52 4.60
N ASP A 42 8.84 -2.99 5.28
CA ASP A 42 9.00 -1.55 5.48
C ASP A 42 9.21 -0.80 4.17
N THR A 43 10.05 -1.34 3.28
CA THR A 43 10.30 -0.73 1.96
C THR A 43 9.03 -0.72 1.11
N ALA A 44 8.30 -1.83 1.05
CA ALA A 44 7.06 -1.91 0.30
C ALA A 44 5.94 -1.03 0.91
N TRP A 45 5.90 -0.93 2.24
CA TRP A 45 4.97 -0.06 2.93
C TRP A 45 5.26 1.42 2.66
N ALA A 46 6.52 1.83 2.76
CA ALA A 46 6.94 3.21 2.50
C ALA A 46 6.66 3.62 1.04
N ASP A 47 6.89 2.72 0.08
CA ASP A 47 6.58 2.94 -1.34
C ASP A 47 5.08 3.15 -1.57
N LEU A 48 4.23 2.31 -0.96
CA LEU A 48 2.78 2.47 -1.01
C LEU A 48 2.32 3.78 -0.34
N GLU A 49 2.93 4.16 0.79
CA GLU A 49 2.60 5.39 1.51
C GLU A 49 2.94 6.64 0.70
N ASP A 50 4.11 6.68 0.03
CA ASP A 50 4.49 7.77 -0.87
C ASP A 50 3.48 7.89 -2.04
N GLN A 51 3.10 6.77 -2.64
CA GLN A 51 2.12 6.76 -3.72
C GLN A 51 0.73 7.16 -3.26
N TRP A 52 0.29 6.72 -2.07
CA TRP A 52 -0.97 7.14 -1.47
C TRP A 52 -0.98 8.65 -1.21
N GLN A 53 0.11 9.22 -0.68
CA GLN A 53 0.21 10.66 -0.46
C GLN A 53 0.12 11.44 -1.78
N ARG A 54 0.78 10.95 -2.84
CA ARG A 54 0.66 11.54 -4.18
C ARG A 54 -0.76 11.47 -4.70
N LEU A 55 -1.41 10.30 -4.61
CA LEU A 55 -2.78 10.07 -5.01
C LEU A 55 -3.74 11.00 -4.25
N GLN A 56 -3.54 11.17 -2.95
CA GLN A 56 -4.34 12.07 -2.12
C GLN A 56 -4.08 13.55 -2.46
N ALA A 57 -2.85 13.91 -2.81
CA ALA A 57 -2.48 15.28 -3.20
C ALA A 57 -3.12 15.70 -4.53
N VAL A 58 -3.18 14.79 -5.51
CA VAL A 58 -3.91 15.03 -6.78
C VAL A 58 -5.42 14.80 -6.63
N GLY A 59 -5.84 14.00 -5.65
CA GLY A 59 -7.25 13.72 -5.33
C GLY A 59 -8.03 13.22 -6.54
N GLU A 60 -9.20 13.84 -6.77
CA GLU A 60 -10.08 13.55 -7.92
C GLU A 60 -9.41 13.80 -9.28
N THR A 61 -8.26 14.48 -9.34
CA THR A 61 -7.50 14.70 -10.58
C THR A 61 -6.39 13.68 -10.81
N ALA A 62 -6.37 12.58 -10.05
CA ALA A 62 -5.43 11.49 -10.25
C ALA A 62 -5.44 11.00 -11.70
N SER A 63 -4.32 11.23 -12.40
CA SER A 63 -4.05 10.62 -13.70
C SER A 63 -3.95 9.10 -13.57
N GLU A 64 -4.23 8.38 -14.65
CA GLU A 64 -4.07 6.92 -14.72
C GLU A 64 -2.67 6.46 -14.25
N GLU A 65 -1.61 7.25 -14.51
CA GLU A 65 -0.26 6.96 -14.03
C GLU A 65 -0.14 6.96 -12.50
N VAL A 66 -0.83 7.86 -11.80
CA VAL A 66 -0.81 7.92 -10.33
C VAL A 66 -1.61 6.76 -9.74
N GLN A 67 -2.75 6.45 -10.35
CA GLN A 67 -3.56 5.27 -9.99
C GLN A 67 -2.75 3.98 -10.19
N GLN A 68 -2.15 3.81 -11.37
CA GLN A 68 -1.29 2.65 -11.67
C GLN A 68 -0.10 2.55 -10.74
N SER A 69 0.54 3.67 -10.39
CA SER A 69 1.63 3.68 -9.42
C SER A 69 1.14 3.12 -8.09
N PHE A 70 0.05 3.67 -7.53
CA PHE A 70 -0.57 3.17 -6.29
C PHE A 70 -0.93 1.69 -6.36
N ASP A 71 -1.53 1.23 -7.47
CA ASP A 71 -1.85 -0.18 -7.67
C ASP A 71 -0.59 -1.08 -7.66
N GLN A 72 0.52 -0.62 -8.23
CA GLN A 72 1.79 -1.34 -8.22
C GLN A 72 2.40 -1.43 -6.82
N GLY A 73 2.45 -0.32 -6.06
CA GLY A 73 2.91 -0.34 -4.67
C GLY A 73 2.02 -1.22 -3.80
N ARG A 74 0.70 -1.15 -4.02
CA ARG A 74 -0.30 -1.97 -3.32
C ARG A 74 -0.03 -3.44 -3.57
N GLU A 75 0.15 -3.83 -4.83
CA GLU A 75 0.37 -5.22 -5.22
C GLU A 75 1.72 -5.73 -4.69
N ARG A 76 2.76 -4.90 -4.74
CA ARG A 76 4.08 -5.23 -4.17
C ARG A 76 3.98 -5.50 -2.67
N LEU A 77 3.33 -4.62 -1.93
CA LEU A 77 3.10 -4.82 -0.51
C LEU A 77 2.30 -6.09 -0.24
N ARG A 78 1.25 -6.33 -1.02
CA ARG A 78 0.41 -7.53 -0.89
C ARG A 78 1.24 -8.81 -1.08
N ARG A 79 2.14 -8.84 -2.06
CA ARG A 79 3.05 -9.98 -2.26
C ARG A 79 3.99 -10.16 -1.07
N VAL A 80 4.51 -9.07 -0.49
CA VAL A 80 5.35 -9.18 0.70
C VAL A 80 4.55 -9.77 1.86
N ILE A 81 3.38 -9.20 2.17
CA ILE A 81 2.45 -9.69 3.21
C ILE A 81 2.10 -11.17 2.99
N ASP A 82 1.85 -11.58 1.75
CA ASP A 82 1.52 -12.95 1.39
C ASP A 82 2.72 -13.89 1.58
N SER A 83 3.92 -13.49 1.14
CA SER A 83 5.17 -14.22 1.42
C SER A 83 5.39 -14.43 2.92
N TYR A 84 5.04 -13.44 3.75
CA TYR A 84 5.08 -13.54 5.21
C TYR A 84 4.09 -14.53 5.81
N ARG A 85 2.91 -14.68 5.19
CA ARG A 85 1.89 -15.62 5.64
C ARG A 85 2.20 -17.06 5.24
N GLN A 86 2.94 -17.24 4.16
CA GLN A 86 3.32 -18.55 3.63
C GLN A 86 4.67 -19.06 4.14
N GLY A 87 5.48 -18.17 4.73
CA GLY A 87 6.79 -18.47 5.33
C GLY A 87 6.74 -19.05 6.73
#